data_AF-A0A7R8D103-F1
#
_entry.id   AF-A0A7R8D103-F1
#
_cell.length_a   1.000
_cell.length_b   1.000
_cell.length_c   1.000
_cell.angle_alpha   90.00
_cell.angle_beta   90.00
_cell.angle_gamma   90.00
#
_symmetry.space_group_name_H-M   'P 1'
#
loop_
_entity.id
_entity.type
_entity.pdbx_description
1 polymer ?
#
loop_
_entity_poly.entity_id
_entity_poly.type
_entity_poly.pdbx_seq_one_letter_code
_entity_poly.pdbx_strand_id
1 'polypeptide(L)'
;MKPSQISLNIPFNFQPLESSKVPQVAVFLTKKERKKLRRQNRREAWKEKLDKIRLGLIEPDQAKVKLSNLMRVLGNEAVQDPTKVEAHVREQMAKRLATHTQMNEDRKLTPEQRKEKMIRKLKEDTSGGVSVAVYRIKSLGNQSKKFKVETNAKQLYMTGTIVLYEDVNVVVGEIKERHFPEMKFKVCPSEIFAREYFKKSGVEHYWDQAYSEAVVEASDNI
;
A
#
# COMPACT_ATOMS: atom_id res chain seq x y z
N MET A 1 -23.81 -47.79 -47.18
CA MET A 1 -23.49 -46.39 -46.80
C MET A 1 -23.46 -46.31 -45.29
N LYS A 2 -22.28 -46.11 -44.68
CA LYS A 2 -22.21 -45.87 -43.22
C LYS A 2 -22.65 -44.43 -42.98
N PRO A 3 -23.62 -44.15 -42.09
CA PRO A 3 -24.00 -42.79 -41.79
C PRO A 3 -22.80 -42.11 -41.13
N SER A 4 -22.35 -41.02 -41.74
CA SER A 4 -21.37 -40.11 -41.15
C SER A 4 -21.98 -39.60 -39.86
N GLN A 5 -21.40 -40.00 -38.72
CA GLN A 5 -21.76 -39.43 -37.43
C GLN A 5 -21.49 -37.93 -37.53
N ILE A 6 -22.56 -37.12 -37.48
CA ILE A 6 -22.47 -35.67 -37.33
C ILE A 6 -22.00 -35.45 -35.90
N SER A 7 -20.68 -35.40 -35.69
CA SER A 7 -20.12 -34.96 -34.42
C SER A 7 -20.36 -33.45 -34.31
N LEU A 8 -21.32 -33.06 -33.49
CA LEU A 8 -21.47 -31.67 -33.06
C LEU A 8 -20.20 -31.29 -32.30
N ASN A 9 -19.32 -30.53 -32.95
CA ASN A 9 -18.13 -29.99 -32.31
C ASN A 9 -18.55 -28.89 -31.34
N ILE A 10 -18.67 -29.24 -30.05
CA ILE A 10 -18.94 -28.25 -29.00
C ILE A 10 -17.67 -27.39 -28.87
N PRO A 11 -17.72 -26.08 -29.17
CA PRO A 11 -16.54 -25.23 -29.05
C PRO A 11 -16.05 -25.24 -27.60
N PHE A 12 -14.74 -25.37 -27.44
CA PHE A 12 -14.10 -25.38 -26.12
C PHE A 12 -14.45 -24.09 -25.38
N ASN A 13 -15.11 -24.21 -24.23
CA ASN A 13 -15.50 -23.07 -23.41
C ASN A 13 -14.26 -22.56 -22.65
N PHE A 14 -13.62 -21.52 -23.18
CA PHE A 14 -12.54 -20.83 -22.47
C PHE A 14 -13.09 -20.21 -21.20
N GLN A 15 -12.39 -20.40 -20.08
CA GLN A 15 -12.73 -19.66 -18.86
C GLN A 15 -12.45 -18.17 -19.10
N PRO A 16 -13.32 -17.27 -18.60
CA PRO A 16 -13.07 -15.85 -18.70
C PRO A 16 -11.77 -15.52 -17.96
N LEU A 17 -11.03 -14.53 -18.46
CA LEU A 17 -9.78 -14.02 -17.89
C LEU A 17 -10.00 -13.25 -16.57
N GLU A 18 -10.98 -13.67 -15.76
CA GLU A 18 -11.29 -13.02 -14.50
C GLU A 18 -10.36 -13.55 -13.39
N SER A 19 -9.94 -12.63 -12.53
CA SER A 19 -9.07 -12.95 -11.39
C SER A 19 -9.70 -14.07 -10.56
N SER A 20 -8.98 -15.16 -10.36
CA SER A 20 -9.40 -16.31 -9.54
C SER A 20 -9.62 -16.00 -8.05
N LYS A 21 -9.28 -14.77 -7.60
CA LYS A 21 -9.50 -14.34 -6.22
C LYS A 21 -10.97 -14.03 -6.01
N VAL A 22 -11.60 -14.81 -5.13
CA VAL A 22 -12.95 -14.54 -4.64
C VAL A 22 -12.98 -13.12 -4.06
N PRO A 23 -13.90 -12.24 -4.49
CA PRO A 23 -13.98 -10.88 -3.99
C PRO A 23 -14.24 -10.89 -2.48
N GLN A 24 -13.27 -10.39 -1.71
CA GLN A 24 -13.36 -10.29 -0.25
C GLN A 24 -14.22 -9.08 0.10
N VAL A 25 -15.46 -9.30 0.52
CA VAL A 25 -16.33 -8.21 0.99
C VAL A 25 -15.84 -7.72 2.34
N ALA A 26 -15.43 -6.44 2.41
CA ALA A 26 -15.01 -5.83 3.66
C ALA A 26 -16.20 -5.76 4.64
N VAL A 27 -16.03 -6.34 5.84
CA VAL A 27 -17.06 -6.32 6.88
C VAL A 27 -17.02 -4.98 7.61
N PHE A 28 -18.07 -4.19 7.44
CA PHE A 28 -18.23 -2.92 8.14
C PHE A 28 -19.17 -3.07 9.33
N LEU A 29 -18.71 -2.63 10.49
CA LEU A 29 -19.50 -2.63 11.72
C LEU A 29 -20.08 -1.25 11.99
N THR A 30 -21.33 -1.22 12.44
CA THR A 30 -21.97 -0.01 12.96
C THR A 30 -21.27 0.50 14.23
N LYS A 31 -21.49 1.76 14.60
CA LYS A 31 -20.93 2.34 15.84
C LYS A 31 -21.38 1.56 17.09
N LYS A 32 -22.63 1.05 17.10
CA LYS A 32 -23.18 0.26 18.22
C LYS A 32 -22.48 -1.10 18.34
N GLU A 33 -22.27 -1.80 17.23
CA GLU A 33 -21.57 -3.09 17.21
C GLU A 33 -20.10 -2.95 17.60
N ARG A 34 -19.40 -1.93 17.07
CA ARG A 34 -18.02 -1.62 17.50
C ARG A 34 -17.93 -1.36 19.00
N LYS A 35 -18.90 -0.65 19.58
CA LYS A 35 -18.97 -0.40 21.02
C LYS A 35 -19.26 -1.68 21.81
N LYS A 36 -20.12 -2.58 21.30
CA LYS A 36 -20.42 -3.88 21.91
C LYS A 36 -19.20 -4.80 21.92
N LEU A 37 -18.54 -4.96 20.77
CA LEU A 37 -17.32 -5.77 20.61
C LEU A 37 -16.20 -5.26 21.52
N ARG A 38 -15.94 -3.95 21.53
CA ARG A 38 -14.94 -3.35 22.44
C ARG A 38 -15.25 -3.63 23.92
N ARG A 39 -16.52 -3.60 24.33
CA ARG A 39 -16.93 -3.87 25.71
C ARG A 39 -16.76 -5.34 26.07
N GLN A 40 -17.11 -6.26 25.17
CA GLN A 40 -16.91 -7.70 25.35
C GLN A 40 -15.42 -8.04 25.46
N ASN A 41 -14.58 -7.61 24.50
CA ASN A 41 -13.14 -7.85 24.54
C ASN A 41 -12.48 -7.28 25.81
N ARG A 42 -12.94 -6.12 26.30
CA ARG A 42 -12.44 -5.55 27.57
C ARG A 42 -12.88 -6.36 28.78
N ARG A 43 -14.12 -6.88 28.79
CA ARG A 43 -14.62 -7.73 29.87
C ARG A 43 -13.87 -9.05 29.91
N GLU A 44 -13.64 -9.66 28.76
CA GLU A 44 -12.89 -10.90 28.60
C GLU A 44 -11.43 -10.71 29.03
N ALA A 45 -10.74 -9.66 28.55
CA ALA A 45 -9.37 -9.37 28.97
C ALA A 45 -9.26 -9.09 30.49
N TRP A 46 -10.27 -8.45 31.08
CA TRP A 46 -10.30 -8.23 32.54
C TRP A 46 -10.56 -9.52 33.31
N LYS A 47 -11.48 -10.37 32.82
CA LYS A 47 -11.74 -11.69 33.39
C LYS A 47 -10.49 -12.57 33.32
N GLU A 48 -9.81 -12.62 32.17
CA GLU A 48 -8.56 -13.35 32.00
C GLU A 48 -7.48 -12.84 32.95
N LYS A 49 -7.35 -11.52 33.12
CA LYS A 49 -6.41 -10.94 34.10
C LYS A 49 -6.76 -11.36 35.53
N LEU A 50 -8.03 -11.31 35.91
CA LEU A 50 -8.47 -11.74 37.24
C LEU A 50 -8.23 -13.23 37.47
N ASP A 51 -8.51 -14.07 36.48
CA ASP A 51 -8.29 -15.50 36.56
C ASP A 51 -6.78 -15.80 36.72
N LYS A 52 -5.89 -15.07 36.02
CA LYS A 52 -4.44 -15.15 36.22
C LYS A 52 -3.99 -14.72 37.62
N ILE A 53 -4.60 -13.67 38.19
CA ILE A 53 -4.32 -13.24 39.57
C ILE A 53 -4.81 -14.29 40.57
N ARG A 54 -6.00 -14.85 40.37
CA ARG A 54 -6.56 -15.92 41.21
C ARG A 54 -5.69 -17.18 41.19
N LEU A 55 -5.10 -17.50 40.04
CA LEU A 55 -4.15 -18.61 39.88
C LEU A 55 -2.73 -18.28 40.37
N GLY A 56 -2.45 -17.04 40.80
CA GLY A 56 -1.14 -16.62 41.28
C GLY A 56 -0.06 -16.43 40.20
N LEU A 57 -0.44 -16.43 38.91
CA LEU A 57 0.49 -16.23 37.78
C LEU A 57 0.92 -14.76 37.61
N ILE A 58 0.07 -13.83 38.06
CA ILE A 58 0.29 -12.39 37.99
C ILE A 58 -0.05 -11.80 39.35
N GLU A 59 0.85 -10.99 39.90
CA GLU A 59 0.58 -10.24 41.13
C GLU A 59 -0.50 -9.17 40.91
N PRO A 60 -1.35 -8.89 41.91
CA PRO A 60 -2.34 -7.83 41.80
C PRO A 60 -1.67 -6.48 41.55
N ASP A 61 -2.17 -5.71 40.58
CA ASP A 61 -1.64 -4.37 40.30
C ASP A 61 -1.73 -3.48 41.55
N GLN A 62 -0.62 -2.84 41.92
CA GLN A 62 -0.60 -1.87 43.01
C GLN A 62 -1.51 -0.66 42.72
N ALA A 63 -2.05 -0.06 43.77
CA ALA A 63 -2.95 1.09 43.67
C ALA A 63 -2.27 2.27 42.95
N LYS A 64 -3.01 2.93 42.04
CA LYS A 64 -2.47 4.03 41.23
C LYS A 64 -2.35 5.32 42.05
N VAL A 65 -1.22 5.53 42.70
CA VAL A 65 -0.92 6.82 43.36
C VAL A 65 -0.48 7.86 42.34
N LYS A 66 -0.96 9.10 42.49
CA LYS A 66 -0.54 10.32 41.77
C LYS A 66 -0.10 11.34 42.81
N LEU A 67 0.75 12.31 42.46
CA LEU A 67 1.10 13.40 43.39
C LEU A 67 -0.16 14.14 43.89
N SER A 68 -1.16 14.35 43.04
CA SER A 68 -2.45 14.96 43.43
C SER A 68 -3.24 14.15 44.47
N ASN A 69 -3.07 12.84 44.49
CA ASN A 69 -3.82 11.92 45.37
C ASN A 69 -2.96 11.43 46.54
N LEU A 70 -1.75 11.97 46.70
CA LEU A 70 -0.74 11.49 47.64
C LEU A 70 -1.22 11.58 49.09
N MET A 71 -1.63 12.79 49.51
CA MET A 71 -2.05 13.04 50.89
C MET A 71 -3.34 12.31 51.28
N ARG A 72 -4.19 12.00 50.29
CA ARG A 72 -5.43 11.24 50.54
C ARG A 72 -5.19 9.75 50.71
N VAL A 73 -4.20 9.18 50.00
CA VAL A 73 -3.96 7.73 49.96
C VAL A 73 -2.92 7.28 50.98
N LEU A 74 -1.87 8.07 51.19
CA LEU A 74 -0.75 7.74 52.09
C LEU A 74 -0.66 8.74 53.25
N GLY A 75 -1.78 9.30 53.70
CA GLY A 75 -1.82 10.43 54.65
C GLY A 75 -1.01 10.23 55.93
N ASN A 76 -1.02 9.03 56.52
CA ASN A 76 -0.24 8.74 57.74
C ASN A 76 1.27 8.57 57.48
N GLU A 77 1.65 7.99 56.34
CA GLU A 77 3.07 7.76 55.97
C GLU A 77 3.71 9.03 55.38
N ALA A 78 2.93 9.82 54.64
CA ALA A 78 3.36 11.08 54.03
C ALA A 78 3.58 12.20 55.08
N VAL A 79 2.98 12.09 56.27
CA VAL A 79 3.23 13.00 57.41
C VAL A 79 4.57 12.71 58.08
N GLN A 80 5.02 11.44 58.08
CA GLN A 80 6.30 11.07 58.68
C GLN A 80 7.48 11.44 57.77
N ASP A 81 7.44 11.02 56.50
CA ASP A 81 8.54 11.27 55.54
C ASP A 81 8.00 11.77 54.18
N PRO A 82 7.73 13.07 54.01
CA PRO A 82 7.10 13.61 52.80
C PRO A 82 7.98 13.39 51.55
N THR A 83 9.30 13.56 51.67
CA THR A 83 10.24 13.46 50.55
C THR A 83 10.37 12.03 50.02
N LYS A 84 10.38 11.02 50.91
CA LYS A 84 10.53 9.60 50.54
C LYS A 84 9.27 9.10 49.81
N VAL A 85 8.10 9.47 50.33
CA VAL A 85 6.80 9.11 49.73
C VAL A 85 6.62 9.80 48.38
N GLU A 86 7.05 11.06 48.24
CA GLU A 86 7.04 11.74 46.95
C GLU A 86 7.98 11.08 45.93
N ALA A 87 9.21 10.73 46.34
CA ALA A 87 10.17 10.05 45.47
C ALA A 87 9.63 8.71 44.96
N HIS A 88 9.02 7.91 45.84
CA HIS A 88 8.42 6.62 45.46
C HIS A 88 7.27 6.80 44.46
N VAL A 89 6.41 7.80 44.66
CA VAL A 89 5.30 8.07 43.72
C VAL A 89 5.80 8.62 42.39
N ARG A 90 6.85 9.44 42.38
CA ARG A 90 7.52 9.87 41.14
C ARG A 90 8.13 8.69 40.40
N GLU A 91 8.78 7.76 41.11
CA GLU A 91 9.33 6.53 40.53
C GLU A 91 8.21 5.65 39.92
N GLN A 92 7.10 5.43 40.65
CA GLN A 92 5.96 4.71 40.11
C GLN A 92 5.37 5.40 38.86
N MET A 93 5.29 6.73 38.87
CA MET A 93 4.82 7.50 37.70
C MET A 93 5.80 7.40 36.52
N ALA A 94 7.10 7.50 36.78
CA ALA A 94 8.15 7.33 35.78
C ALA A 94 8.11 5.91 35.19
N LYS A 95 7.97 4.88 36.03
CA LYS A 95 7.82 3.49 35.59
C LYS A 95 6.61 3.31 34.68
N ARG A 96 5.44 3.88 35.04
CA ARG A 96 4.24 3.83 34.19
C ARG A 96 4.46 4.53 32.85
N LEU A 97 5.12 5.68 32.86
CA LEU A 97 5.45 6.41 31.64
C LEU A 97 6.40 5.59 30.77
N ALA A 98 7.48 5.06 31.36
CA ALA A 98 8.47 4.23 30.69
C ALA A 98 7.84 2.95 30.09
N THR A 99 6.98 2.25 30.82
CA THR A 99 6.26 1.09 30.29
C THR A 99 5.35 1.49 29.13
N HIS A 100 4.64 2.62 29.22
CA HIS A 100 3.81 3.10 28.12
C HIS A 100 4.63 3.50 26.89
N THR A 101 5.76 4.18 27.06
CA THR A 101 6.65 4.55 25.95
C THR A 101 7.28 3.32 25.33
N GLN A 102 7.78 2.38 26.14
CA GLN A 102 8.34 1.11 25.68
C GLN A 102 7.29 0.30 24.90
N MET A 103 6.07 0.13 25.44
CA MET A 103 4.99 -0.55 24.70
C MET A 103 4.62 0.13 23.38
N ASN A 104 4.78 1.45 23.28
CA ASN A 104 4.56 2.18 22.04
C ASN A 104 5.73 2.03 21.06
N GLU A 105 6.96 1.98 21.58
CA GLU A 105 8.17 1.71 20.82
C GLU A 105 8.18 0.28 20.27
N ASP A 106 7.82 -0.71 21.08
CA ASP A 106 7.68 -2.11 20.68
C ASP A 106 6.62 -2.28 19.57
N ARG A 107 5.55 -1.48 19.61
CA ARG A 107 4.51 -1.45 18.56
C ARG A 107 4.92 -0.62 17.34
N LYS A 108 5.93 0.21 17.45
CA LYS A 108 6.37 1.11 16.38
C LYS A 108 7.10 0.28 15.34
N LEU A 109 6.52 0.18 14.15
CA LEU A 109 7.19 -0.51 13.03
C LEU A 109 8.58 0.07 12.84
N THR A 110 9.57 -0.84 12.71
CA THR A 110 10.94 -0.49 12.36
C THR A 110 10.95 0.22 10.99
N PRO A 111 11.96 1.05 10.69
CA PRO A 111 12.02 1.73 9.39
C PRO A 111 11.98 0.75 8.20
N GLU A 112 12.53 -0.45 8.37
CA GLU A 112 12.48 -1.53 7.37
C GLU A 112 11.07 -2.09 7.18
N GLN A 113 10.37 -2.42 8.27
CA GLN A 113 8.98 -2.90 8.21
C GLN A 113 8.03 -1.83 7.62
N ARG A 114 8.31 -0.55 7.84
CA ARG A 114 7.56 0.55 7.22
C ARG A 114 7.76 0.58 5.72
N LYS A 115 9.01 0.45 5.25
CA LYS A 115 9.33 0.36 3.83
C LYS A 115 8.65 -0.85 3.21
N GLU A 116 8.73 -2.02 3.83
CA GLU A 116 8.08 -3.24 3.34
C GLU A 116 6.55 -3.09 3.28
N LYS A 117 5.92 -2.51 4.31
CA LYS A 117 4.48 -2.23 4.29
C LYS A 117 4.10 -1.22 3.19
N MET A 118 4.95 -0.24 2.92
CA MET A 118 4.76 0.72 1.83
C MET A 118 4.91 0.05 0.46
N ILE A 119 5.93 -0.78 0.28
CA ILE A 119 6.17 -1.57 -0.93
C ILE A 119 4.99 -2.52 -1.17
N ARG A 120 4.52 -3.24 -0.15
CA ARG A 120 3.35 -4.12 -0.24
C ARG A 120 2.07 -3.36 -0.57
N LYS A 121 1.92 -2.12 -0.11
CA LYS A 121 0.77 -1.27 -0.47
C LYS A 121 0.84 -0.81 -1.93
N LEU A 122 2.03 -0.47 -2.42
CA LEU A 122 2.26 0.00 -3.78
C LEU A 122 2.28 -1.14 -4.81
N LYS A 123 2.67 -2.34 -4.39
CA LYS A 123 2.70 -3.52 -5.25
C LYS A 123 1.27 -4.01 -5.51
N GLU A 124 0.74 -3.52 -6.63
CA GLU A 124 -0.47 -3.96 -7.34
C GLU A 124 -0.66 -5.48 -7.33
N ASP A 125 -1.82 -6.01 -6.96
CA ASP A 125 -2.10 -7.44 -7.10
C ASP A 125 -2.29 -7.81 -8.57
N THR A 126 -1.21 -8.33 -9.19
CA THR A 126 -1.02 -9.08 -10.47
C THR A 126 -2.23 -9.52 -11.32
N SER A 127 -3.27 -9.95 -10.64
CA SER A 127 -4.04 -11.09 -11.15
C SER A 127 -5.31 -10.73 -11.92
N GLY A 128 -5.87 -9.53 -11.77
CA GLY A 128 -7.18 -9.15 -12.34
C GLY A 128 -7.15 -8.36 -13.65
N GLY A 129 -6.03 -8.34 -14.39
CA GLY A 129 -5.87 -7.52 -15.59
C GLY A 129 -4.99 -6.29 -15.37
N VAL A 130 -4.75 -5.55 -16.46
CA VAL A 130 -3.65 -4.60 -16.65
C VAL A 130 -4.23 -3.29 -17.16
N SER A 131 -3.76 -2.18 -16.60
CA SER A 131 -4.13 -0.85 -17.07
C SER A 131 -2.91 -0.21 -17.73
N VAL A 132 -3.06 0.13 -19.00
CA VAL A 132 -2.03 0.79 -19.80
C VAL A 132 -2.49 2.22 -20.06
N ALA A 133 -1.62 3.18 -19.77
CA ALA A 133 -1.83 4.59 -20.07
C ALA A 133 -0.77 5.05 -21.07
N VAL A 134 -1.22 5.60 -22.20
CA VAL A 134 -0.37 6.17 -23.24
C VAL A 134 -0.53 7.68 -23.21
N TYR A 135 0.57 8.40 -23.05
CA TYR A 135 0.60 9.86 -23.04
C TYR A 135 1.48 10.38 -24.17
N ARG A 136 1.01 11.43 -24.83
CA ARG A 136 1.76 12.17 -25.83
C ARG A 136 2.19 13.53 -25.26
N ILE A 137 3.44 13.92 -25.50
CA ILE A 137 4.04 15.16 -25.02
C ILE A 137 4.78 15.85 -26.18
N LYS A 138 4.45 17.12 -26.46
CA LYS A 138 5.08 17.88 -27.56
C LYS A 138 6.59 18.07 -27.34
N SER A 139 6.99 18.51 -26.15
CA SER A 139 8.41 18.66 -25.80
C SER A 139 8.75 18.11 -24.42
N LEU A 140 9.62 17.11 -24.39
CA LEU A 140 10.23 16.57 -23.18
C LEU A 140 11.75 16.81 -23.18
N GLY A 141 12.20 18.02 -23.53
CA GLY A 141 13.64 18.36 -23.52
C GLY A 141 14.23 18.56 -22.12
N ASN A 142 13.43 19.04 -21.16
CA ASN A 142 13.91 19.43 -19.83
C ASN A 142 14.25 18.21 -18.95
N GLN A 143 15.49 18.17 -18.44
CA GLN A 143 16.00 17.10 -17.58
C GLN A 143 15.19 16.90 -16.30
N SER A 144 14.69 17.97 -15.67
CA SER A 144 13.88 17.86 -14.46
C SER A 144 12.54 17.16 -14.71
N LYS A 145 11.92 17.37 -15.87
CA LYS A 145 10.68 16.68 -16.26
C LYS A 145 10.95 15.21 -16.55
N LYS A 146 12.01 14.89 -17.29
CA LYS A 146 12.45 13.50 -17.54
C LYS A 146 12.68 12.75 -16.22
N PHE A 147 13.45 13.35 -15.31
CA PHE A 147 13.75 12.75 -14.01
C PHE A 147 12.51 12.47 -13.17
N LYS A 148 11.52 13.38 -13.18
CA LYS A 148 10.24 13.19 -12.47
C LYS A 148 9.46 12.00 -13.04
N VAL A 149 9.33 11.91 -14.36
CA VAL A 149 8.60 10.80 -15.00
C VAL A 149 9.29 9.46 -14.68
N GLU A 150 10.62 9.40 -14.79
CA GLU A 150 11.40 8.19 -14.51
C GLU A 150 11.32 7.77 -13.03
N THR A 151 11.51 8.73 -12.11
CA THR A 151 11.52 8.46 -10.68
C THR A 151 10.13 8.08 -10.18
N ASN A 152 9.08 8.73 -10.67
CA ASN A 152 7.71 8.41 -10.30
C ASN A 152 7.31 7.02 -10.81
N ALA A 153 7.68 6.68 -12.06
CA ALA A 153 7.44 5.34 -12.60
C ALA A 153 8.12 4.26 -11.73
N LYS A 154 9.38 4.49 -11.34
CA LYS A 154 10.13 3.59 -10.43
C LYS A 154 9.48 3.49 -9.05
N GLN A 155 9.06 4.60 -8.45
CA GLN A 155 8.45 4.65 -7.11
C GLN A 155 7.09 3.95 -7.05
N LEU A 156 6.28 4.07 -8.11
CA LEU A 156 4.97 3.45 -8.23
C LEU A 156 5.03 2.01 -8.78
N TYR A 157 6.22 1.47 -9.03
CA TYR A 157 6.42 0.17 -9.68
C TYR A 157 5.73 0.03 -11.04
N MET A 158 5.58 1.17 -11.74
CA MET A 158 5.09 1.21 -13.11
C MET A 158 6.20 0.82 -14.06
N THR A 159 5.82 0.14 -15.13
CA THR A 159 6.69 -0.25 -16.22
C THR A 159 6.29 0.46 -17.50
N GLY A 160 7.07 0.32 -18.56
CA GLY A 160 6.76 0.92 -19.85
C GLY A 160 7.98 1.52 -20.52
N THR A 161 7.77 2.44 -21.45
CA THR A 161 8.85 3.04 -22.23
C THR A 161 8.54 4.49 -22.59
N ILE A 162 9.59 5.27 -22.76
CA ILE A 162 9.50 6.66 -23.19
C ILE A 162 10.29 6.80 -24.49
N VAL A 163 9.58 7.02 -25.58
CA VAL A 163 10.19 7.26 -26.89
C VAL A 163 10.20 8.75 -27.17
N LEU A 164 11.40 9.27 -27.45
CA LEU A 164 11.61 10.65 -27.84
C LEU A 164 11.77 10.70 -29.36
N TYR A 165 10.85 11.42 -30.01
CA TYR A 165 10.84 11.70 -31.44
C TYR A 165 10.48 13.17 -31.66
N GLU A 166 10.89 13.73 -32.80
CA GLU A 166 10.76 15.15 -33.13
C GLU A 166 9.30 15.61 -32.99
N ASP A 167 9.06 16.57 -32.10
CA ASP A 167 7.76 17.13 -31.68
C ASP A 167 6.68 16.15 -31.16
N VAL A 168 6.95 14.85 -31.14
CA VAL A 168 6.03 13.81 -30.63
C VAL A 168 6.79 12.87 -29.70
N ASN A 169 6.69 13.12 -28.38
CA ASN A 169 7.23 12.23 -27.37
C ASN A 169 6.12 11.34 -26.82
N VAL A 170 6.29 10.03 -26.86
CA VAL A 170 5.29 9.06 -26.38
C VAL A 170 5.79 8.41 -25.09
N VAL A 171 4.99 8.49 -24.04
CA VAL A 171 5.21 7.86 -22.74
C VAL A 171 4.17 6.77 -22.59
N VAL A 172 4.59 5.52 -22.60
CA VAL A 172 3.73 4.38 -22.28
C VAL A 172 4.00 3.99 -20.84
N GLY A 173 2.97 4.08 -20.00
CA GLY A 173 2.96 3.60 -18.63
C GLY A 173 2.08 2.36 -18.52
N GLU A 174 2.72 1.22 -18.41
CA GLU A 174 2.07 -0.05 -18.11
C GLU A 174 2.11 -0.24 -16.60
N ILE A 175 0.95 -0.37 -15.98
CA ILE A 175 0.89 -1.01 -14.68
C ILE A 175 0.63 -2.45 -15.02
N LYS A 176 1.60 -3.34 -14.71
CA LYS A 176 1.37 -4.74 -14.30
C LYS A 176 1.77 -5.88 -15.27
N GLU A 177 1.18 -6.02 -16.46
CA GLU A 177 1.76 -6.87 -17.52
C GLU A 177 2.81 -6.05 -18.24
N ARG A 178 4.00 -6.62 -18.24
CA ARG A 178 5.22 -5.92 -18.61
C ARG A 178 5.59 -6.37 -20.00
N HIS A 179 5.13 -5.66 -21.03
CA HIS A 179 5.79 -5.75 -22.33
C HIS A 179 7.18 -5.12 -22.25
N PHE A 180 7.33 -4.15 -21.33
CA PHE A 180 8.60 -3.55 -20.96
C PHE A 180 8.97 -3.88 -19.50
N PRO A 181 10.18 -4.42 -19.22
CA PRO A 181 10.58 -4.80 -17.86
C PRO A 181 10.82 -3.60 -16.93
N GLU A 182 11.25 -2.47 -17.48
CA GLU A 182 11.58 -1.23 -16.77
C GLU A 182 11.28 -0.01 -17.64
N MET A 183 10.95 1.11 -17.00
CA MET A 183 10.81 2.41 -17.67
C MET A 183 12.16 2.89 -18.20
N LYS A 184 12.33 2.92 -19.52
CA LYS A 184 13.57 3.38 -20.18
C LYS A 184 13.30 4.46 -21.22
N PHE A 185 14.23 5.40 -21.34
CA PHE A 185 14.23 6.39 -22.41
C PHE A 185 14.90 5.81 -23.65
N LYS A 186 14.23 5.91 -24.78
CA LYS A 186 14.78 5.59 -26.10
C LYS A 186 14.63 6.80 -27.01
N VAL A 187 15.75 7.33 -27.48
CA VAL A 187 15.76 8.36 -28.52
C VAL A 187 15.72 7.66 -29.87
N CYS A 188 14.74 8.01 -30.70
CA CYS A 188 14.57 7.47 -32.04
C CYS A 188 14.64 8.63 -33.05
N PRO A 189 15.54 8.58 -34.04
CA PRO A 189 15.68 9.65 -35.03
C PRO A 189 14.63 9.58 -36.15
N SER A 190 13.96 8.44 -36.34
CA SER A 190 12.89 8.29 -37.32
C SER A 190 11.68 7.57 -36.73
N GLU A 191 10.52 7.84 -37.31
CA GLU A 191 9.26 7.18 -37.00
C GLU A 191 9.35 5.65 -37.19
N ILE A 192 10.03 5.20 -38.26
CA ILE A 192 10.21 3.78 -38.56
C ILE A 192 10.94 3.07 -37.42
N PHE A 193 11.99 3.68 -36.88
CA PHE A 193 12.73 3.11 -35.74
C PHE A 193 11.89 3.10 -34.45
N ALA A 194 11.09 4.14 -34.22
CA ALA A 194 10.17 4.18 -33.08
C ALA A 194 9.11 3.08 -33.17
N ARG A 195 8.49 2.92 -34.34
CA ARG A 195 7.48 1.89 -34.59
C ARG A 195 8.06 0.47 -34.49
N GLU A 196 9.26 0.24 -35.05
CA GLU A 196 9.94 -1.05 -34.94
C GLU A 196 10.26 -1.41 -33.47
N TYR A 197 10.58 -0.40 -32.65
CA TYR A 197 10.82 -0.60 -31.22
C TYR A 197 9.54 -1.03 -30.48
N PHE A 198 8.39 -0.42 -30.74
CA PHE A 198 7.11 -0.86 -30.17
C PHE A 198 6.65 -2.23 -30.75
N LYS A 199 6.95 -2.50 -32.02
CA LYS A 199 6.66 -3.79 -32.68
C LYS A 199 7.41 -4.96 -32.05
N LYS A 200 8.65 -4.76 -31.58
CA LYS A 200 9.40 -5.79 -30.83
C LYS A 200 8.69 -6.23 -29.56
N SER A 201 7.89 -5.34 -28.98
CA SER A 201 7.09 -5.59 -27.79
C SER A 201 5.62 -5.93 -28.10
N GLY A 202 5.23 -6.01 -29.38
CA GLY A 202 3.85 -6.33 -29.80
C GLY A 202 2.83 -5.21 -29.59
N VAL A 203 3.29 -3.97 -29.35
CA VAL A 203 2.47 -2.82 -28.95
C VAL A 203 2.55 -1.66 -29.95
N GLU A 204 2.71 -1.97 -31.24
CA GLU A 204 2.78 -0.98 -32.33
C GLU A 204 1.57 -0.03 -32.39
N HIS A 205 0.39 -0.51 -32.00
CA HIS A 205 -0.85 0.26 -32.04
C HIS A 205 -0.82 1.49 -31.11
N TYR A 206 -0.04 1.48 -30.02
CA TYR A 206 0.12 2.66 -29.16
C TYR A 206 0.88 3.78 -29.86
N TRP A 207 1.88 3.42 -30.67
CA TRP A 207 2.62 4.37 -31.47
C TRP A 207 1.77 4.93 -32.61
N ASP A 208 1.11 4.03 -33.36
CA ASP A 208 0.30 4.40 -34.51
C ASP A 208 -0.86 5.34 -34.10
N GLN A 209 -1.49 5.10 -32.94
CA GLN A 209 -2.52 5.99 -32.40
C GLN A 209 -1.93 7.37 -32.01
N ALA A 210 -0.85 7.40 -31.23
CA ALA A 210 -0.28 8.67 -30.76
C ALA A 210 0.27 9.52 -31.92
N TYR A 211 0.83 8.86 -32.94
CA TYR A 211 1.35 9.51 -34.14
C TYR A 211 0.23 10.02 -35.05
N SER A 212 -0.80 9.20 -35.32
CA SER A 212 -1.95 9.64 -36.14
C SER A 212 -2.67 10.84 -35.53
N GLU A 213 -2.92 10.82 -34.21
CA GLU A 213 -3.50 11.96 -33.49
C GLU A 213 -2.59 13.21 -33.56
N ALA A 214 -1.27 13.04 -33.59
CA ALA A 214 -0.34 14.17 -33.70
C ALA A 214 -0.37 14.80 -35.09
N VAL A 215 -0.45 13.98 -36.14
CA VAL A 215 -0.55 14.45 -37.53
C VAL A 215 -1.87 15.19 -37.75
N VAL A 216 -2.98 14.66 -37.23
CA VAL A 216 -4.30 15.32 -37.32
C VAL A 216 -4.29 16.67 -36.61
N GLU A 217 -3.74 16.75 -35.39
CA GLU A 217 -3.60 18.04 -34.70
C GLU A 217 -2.68 19.02 -35.44
N ALA A 218 -1.61 18.54 -36.06
CA ALA A 218 -0.73 19.39 -36.86
C ALA A 218 -1.46 19.97 -38.08
N SER A 219 -2.34 19.20 -38.72
CA SER A 219 -3.16 19.69 -39.85
C SER A 219 -4.25 20.67 -39.41
N ASP A 220 -4.81 20.51 -38.21
CA ASP A 220 -5.86 21.41 -37.69
C ASP A 220 -5.33 22.76 -37.18
N ASN A 221 -4.01 22.86 -36.94
CA ASN A 221 -3.34 24.07 -36.48
C ASN A 221 -2.73 24.91 -37.63
N ILE A 222 -3.08 24.60 -38.88
CA ILE A 222 -2.74 25.37 -40.10
C ILE A 222 -3.91 26.27 -40.49
#